data_AF-A0A512DJ78-F1
#
_entry.id   AF-A0A512DJ78-F1
#
_cell.length_a   1.000
_cell.length_b   1.000
_cell.length_c   1.000
_cell.angle_alpha   90.00
_cell.angle_beta   90.00
_cell.angle_gamma   90.00
#
_symmetry.space_group_name_H-M   'P 1'
#
loop_
_entity.id
_entity.type
_entity.pdbx_description
1 polymer ?
#
loop_
_entity_poly.entity_id
_entity_poly.type
_entity_poly.pdbx_seq_one_letter_code
_entity_poly.pdbx_strand_id
1 'polypeptide(L)'
;MSAALQTLAPQPADIDGRIDAITGGRLYGWAWDRVRPSDHLEVEIRVGDRLVGTAFANQPRDDLKANGVGDGCHAFELAVDLAPGETPVAIARSPVTGDVMPLRLPSDVETVTESVLGPTLLRMSALMDATQRNQQTVLRGLRELMKQGQAAPNADKRLEELAASQEELRTQVSGIEVFLMRIDEHLHEVNTSLKQRAPAAVDKPLRIAVGMLTASTLGLIALMAFLNL
;
A
#
# COMPACT_ATOMS: atom_id res chain seq x y z
N MET A 1 49.02 7.37 34.62
CA MET A 1 47.68 6.78 34.39
C MET A 1 46.84 7.82 33.66
N SER A 2 46.63 7.64 32.35
CA SER A 2 45.72 8.49 31.57
C SER A 2 44.97 7.58 30.60
N ALA A 3 43.81 7.08 31.03
CA ALA A 3 42.88 6.43 30.13
C ALA A 3 42.21 7.53 29.29
N ALA A 4 42.58 7.61 28.01
CA ALA A 4 41.84 8.42 27.06
C ALA A 4 40.44 7.81 26.92
N LEU A 5 39.42 8.57 27.28
CA LEU A 5 38.04 8.29 26.91
C LEU A 5 37.99 8.33 25.38
N GLN A 6 38.12 7.17 24.74
CA GLN A 6 37.72 7.02 23.35
C GLN A 6 36.20 7.15 23.32
N THR A 7 35.70 8.33 22.96
CA THR A 7 34.31 8.52 22.61
C THR A 7 34.06 7.69 21.35
N LEU A 8 33.56 6.46 21.52
CA LEU A 8 33.16 5.62 20.40
C LEU A 8 32.06 6.37 19.65
N ALA A 9 32.31 6.72 18.38
CA ALA A 9 31.27 7.29 17.54
C ALA A 9 30.07 6.32 17.52
N PRO A 10 28.83 6.82 17.64
CA PRO A 10 27.66 5.96 17.61
C PRO A 10 27.62 5.18 16.29
N GLN A 11 27.25 3.90 16.36
CA GLN A 11 27.10 3.05 15.16
C GLN A 11 26.16 3.73 14.15
N PRO A 12 26.44 3.73 12.84
CA PRO A 12 25.54 4.30 11.84
C PRO A 12 24.14 3.71 11.96
N ALA A 13 23.11 4.54 11.76
CA ALA A 13 21.72 4.10 11.79
C ALA A 13 21.39 3.26 10.54
N ASP A 14 20.56 2.23 10.72
CA ASP A 14 19.98 1.44 9.62
C ASP A 14 18.49 1.75 9.55
N ILE A 15 18.19 2.88 8.92
CA ILE A 15 16.85 3.46 8.88
C ILE A 15 16.03 2.80 7.77
N ASP A 16 14.84 2.33 8.13
CA ASP A 16 13.82 1.85 7.21
C ASP A 16 12.49 2.55 7.49
N GLY A 17 11.64 2.67 6.48
CA GLY A 17 10.37 3.37 6.62
C GLY A 17 9.67 3.64 5.29
N ARG A 18 8.41 4.05 5.41
CA ARG A 18 7.51 4.29 4.28
C ARG A 18 6.43 5.29 4.65
N ILE A 19 5.98 6.06 3.65
CA ILE A 19 4.72 6.80 3.71
C ILE A 19 3.63 5.87 3.23
N ASP A 20 2.59 5.67 4.03
CA ASP A 20 1.48 4.78 3.68
C ASP A 20 0.38 5.52 2.93
N ALA A 21 0.06 6.76 3.33
CA ALA A 21 -0.99 7.54 2.68
C ALA A 21 -0.81 9.06 2.88
N ILE A 22 -1.33 9.82 1.91
CA ILE A 22 -1.54 11.27 2.01
C ILE A 22 -3.01 11.54 1.67
N THR A 23 -3.83 11.79 2.68
CA THR A 23 -5.29 11.97 2.52
C THR A 23 -5.84 12.98 3.50
N GLY A 24 -6.84 13.76 3.08
CA GLY A 24 -7.52 14.73 3.96
C GLY A 24 -6.60 15.79 4.60
N GLY A 25 -5.51 16.18 3.92
CA GLY A 25 -4.51 17.11 4.47
C GLY A 25 -3.65 16.51 5.58
N ARG A 26 -3.55 15.18 5.65
CA ARG A 26 -2.72 14.46 6.61
C ARG A 26 -1.85 13.44 5.90
N LEU A 27 -0.67 13.24 6.44
CA LEU A 27 0.34 12.30 5.95
C LEU A 27 0.61 11.26 7.04
N TYR A 28 0.55 10.00 6.64
CA TYR A 28 0.68 8.84 7.51
C TYR A 28 1.87 8.00 7.05
N GLY A 29 2.62 7.46 7.99
CA GLY A 29 3.72 6.55 7.69
C GLY A 29 4.36 5.98 8.94
N TRP A 30 5.50 5.32 8.73
CA TRP A 30 6.33 4.79 9.80
C TRP A 30 7.80 4.86 9.41
N ALA A 31 8.67 4.95 10.42
CA ALA A 31 10.11 4.93 10.24
C ALA A 31 10.78 4.44 11.53
N TRP A 32 11.80 3.61 11.41
CA TRP A 32 12.54 3.06 12.56
C TRP A 32 14.01 2.83 12.22
N ASP A 33 14.85 2.78 13.24
CA ASP A 33 16.26 2.40 13.14
C ASP A 33 16.42 0.95 13.62
N ARG A 34 16.87 0.05 12.73
CA ARG A 34 17.09 -1.37 13.06
C ARG A 34 18.22 -1.56 14.08
N VAL A 35 19.18 -0.64 14.11
CA VAL A 35 20.28 -0.64 15.08
C VAL A 35 19.79 -0.17 16.45
N ARG A 36 18.80 0.73 16.47
CA ARG A 36 18.21 1.30 17.69
C ARG A 36 16.68 1.17 17.67
N PRO A 37 16.16 -0.06 17.83
CA PRO A 37 14.72 -0.34 17.67
C PRO A 37 13.82 0.31 18.73
N SER A 38 14.38 0.89 19.79
CA SER A 38 13.64 1.63 20.81
C SER A 38 13.68 3.15 20.60
N ASP A 39 14.49 3.64 19.66
CA ASP A 39 14.61 5.08 19.41
C ASP A 39 13.60 5.50 18.33
N HIS A 40 12.94 6.63 18.57
CA HIS A 40 11.97 7.20 17.65
C HIS A 40 12.66 8.20 16.72
N LEU A 41 12.48 8.01 15.42
CA LEU A 41 13.04 8.89 14.40
C LEU A 41 12.23 10.18 14.27
N GLU A 42 12.91 11.29 13.97
CA GLU A 42 12.26 12.52 13.56
C GLU A 42 12.01 12.47 12.05
N VAL A 43 10.80 12.82 11.62
CA VAL A 43 10.40 12.83 10.22
C VAL A 43 10.09 14.26 9.81
N GLU A 44 10.85 14.77 8.85
CA GLU A 44 10.62 16.07 8.22
C GLU A 44 9.86 15.89 6.90
N ILE A 45 8.79 16.66 6.71
CA ILE A 45 8.09 16.75 5.43
C ILE A 45 8.48 18.04 4.74
N ARG A 46 8.99 17.95 3.52
CA ARG A 46 9.46 19.10 2.73
C ARG A 46 8.83 19.15 1.35
N VAL A 47 8.65 20.35 0.80
CA VAL A 47 8.33 20.56 -0.62
C VAL A 47 9.42 21.44 -1.21
N GLY A 48 10.29 20.86 -2.04
CA GLY A 48 11.55 21.50 -2.40
C GLY A 48 12.35 21.88 -1.15
N ASP A 49 12.69 23.17 -1.02
CA ASP A 49 13.43 23.68 0.14
C ASP A 49 12.52 24.07 1.33
N ARG A 50 11.19 24.10 1.15
CA ARG A 50 10.25 24.50 2.19
C ARG A 50 9.97 23.35 3.14
N LEU A 51 10.22 23.55 4.44
CA LEU A 51 9.75 22.65 5.49
C LEU A 51 8.24 22.83 5.67
N VAL A 52 7.47 21.77 5.44
CA VAL A 52 6.01 21.72 5.64
C VAL A 52 5.69 21.42 7.10
N GLY A 53 6.45 20.52 7.72
CA GLY A 53 6.31 20.21 9.14
C GLY A 53 7.22 19.06 9.58
N THR A 54 7.21 18.78 10.88
CA THR A 54 7.99 17.71 11.51
C THR A 54 7.11 16.87 12.44
N ALA A 55 7.41 15.59 12.54
CA ALA A 55 6.75 14.64 13.44
C ALA A 55 7.74 13.62 13.97
N PHE A 56 7.47 13.04 15.13
CA PHE A 56 8.22 11.87 15.61
C PHE A 56 7.49 10.58 15.24
N ALA A 57 8.26 9.57 14.83
CA ALA A 57 7.80 8.21 14.62
C ALA A 57 7.68 7.47 15.96
N ASN A 58 6.70 7.89 16.78
CA ASN A 58 6.50 7.41 18.15
C ASN A 58 5.09 6.88 18.44
N GLN A 59 4.24 6.76 17.41
CA GLN A 59 2.88 6.28 17.57
C GLN A 59 2.82 4.75 17.49
N PRO A 60 1.97 4.10 18.31
CA PRO A 60 1.82 2.65 18.30
C PRO A 60 1.01 2.17 17.10
N ARG A 61 1.44 1.06 16.51
CA ARG A 61 0.71 0.32 15.47
C ARG A 61 0.89 -1.19 15.65
N ASP A 62 -0.23 -1.90 15.78
CA ASP A 62 -0.23 -3.34 16.04
C ASP A 62 0.39 -4.14 14.89
N ASP A 63 0.22 -3.68 13.66
CA ASP A 63 0.80 -4.30 12.46
C ASP A 63 2.32 -4.15 12.40
N LEU A 64 2.87 -3.02 12.87
CA LEU A 64 4.33 -2.83 12.97
C LEU A 64 4.92 -3.83 13.98
N LYS A 65 4.27 -3.99 15.14
CA LYS A 65 4.69 -4.96 16.14
C LYS A 65 4.63 -6.40 15.62
N ALA A 66 3.54 -6.76 14.92
CA ALA A 66 3.35 -8.08 14.35
C ALA A 66 4.40 -8.42 13.27
N ASN A 67 4.88 -7.41 12.53
CA ASN A 67 5.90 -7.54 11.50
C ASN A 67 7.34 -7.38 12.02
N GLY A 68 7.54 -7.27 13.33
CA GLY A 68 8.88 -7.20 13.95
C GLY A 68 9.57 -5.85 13.80
N VAL A 69 8.81 -4.76 13.60
CA VAL A 69 9.33 -3.39 13.56
C VAL A 69 9.45 -2.87 15.00
N GLY A 70 10.66 -2.98 15.55
CA GLY A 70 11.01 -2.51 16.89
C GLY A 70 10.04 -2.98 17.98
N ASP A 71 9.53 -2.03 18.76
CA ASP A 71 8.51 -2.24 19.81
C ASP A 71 7.07 -2.02 19.30
N GLY A 72 6.90 -1.69 18.02
CA GLY A 72 5.62 -1.33 17.40
C GLY A 72 5.25 0.16 17.50
N CYS A 73 6.07 0.99 18.17
CA CYS A 73 5.82 2.42 18.38
C CYS A 73 6.61 3.30 17.39
N HIS A 74 6.52 2.98 16.10
CA HIS A 74 7.33 3.62 15.05
C HIS A 74 6.50 4.32 13.98
N ALA A 75 5.22 4.55 14.25
CA ALA A 75 4.32 5.23 13.33
C ALA A 75 4.31 6.76 13.55
N PHE A 76 3.92 7.51 12.54
CA PHE A 76 3.69 8.95 12.66
C PHE A 76 2.49 9.38 11.81
N GLU A 77 1.90 10.47 12.27
CA GLU A 77 0.85 11.21 11.57
C GLU A 77 1.16 12.69 11.66
N LEU A 78 1.06 13.39 10.54
CA LEU A 78 1.29 14.83 10.48
C LEU A 78 0.22 15.51 9.61
N ALA A 79 -0.37 16.59 10.12
CA ALA A 79 -1.17 17.49 9.29
C ALA A 79 -0.24 18.27 8.35
N VAL A 80 -0.53 18.20 7.05
CA VAL A 80 0.28 18.80 6.00
C VAL A 80 -0.57 19.76 5.18
N ASP A 81 -0.11 21.00 5.06
CA ASP A 81 -0.71 22.00 4.17
C ASP A 81 0.07 22.00 2.85
N LEU A 82 -0.51 21.33 1.85
CA LEU A 82 0.06 21.15 0.52
C LEU A 82 -0.83 21.86 -0.49
N ALA A 83 -0.23 22.71 -1.31
CA ALA A 83 -0.91 23.31 -2.44
C ALA A 83 -1.18 22.26 -3.54
N PRO A 84 -2.22 22.44 -4.37
CA PRO A 84 -2.51 21.53 -5.48
C PRO A 84 -1.29 21.34 -6.39
N GLY A 85 -0.84 20.10 -6.54
CA GLY A 85 0.30 19.72 -7.38
C GLY A 85 1.66 19.71 -6.68
N GLU A 86 1.75 20.08 -5.40
CA GLU A 86 2.98 19.90 -4.64
C GLU A 86 3.25 18.42 -4.35
N THR A 87 4.51 17.99 -4.57
CA THR A 87 4.98 16.65 -4.23
C THR A 87 5.86 16.71 -2.98
N PRO A 88 5.35 16.30 -1.80
CA PRO A 88 6.14 16.31 -0.58
C PRO A 88 7.20 15.22 -0.61
N VAL A 89 8.34 15.48 0.01
CA VAL A 89 9.40 14.51 0.31
C VAL A 89 9.45 14.36 1.82
N ALA A 90 9.36 13.12 2.30
CA ALA A 90 9.52 12.81 3.71
C ALA A 90 10.95 12.31 3.97
N ILE A 91 11.59 12.83 5.01
CA ILE A 91 12.97 12.47 5.39
C ILE A 91 12.94 12.06 6.86
N ALA A 92 13.29 10.80 7.13
CA ALA A 92 13.52 10.33 8.49
C ALA A 92 14.96 10.65 8.90
N ARG A 93 15.15 11.08 10.15
CA ARG A 93 16.42 11.47 10.75
C ARG A 93 16.60 10.74 12.07
N SER A 94 17.77 10.12 12.24
CA SER A 94 18.17 9.58 13.54
C SER A 94 18.56 10.70 14.49
N PRO A 95 17.93 10.80 15.69
CA PRO A 95 18.32 11.81 16.68
C PRO A 95 19.70 11.52 17.30
N VAL A 96 20.21 10.29 17.20
CA VAL A 96 21.48 9.86 17.81
C VAL A 96 22.65 10.06 16.87
N THR A 97 22.52 9.64 15.61
CA THR A 97 23.62 9.71 14.62
C THR A 97 23.51 10.91 13.70
N GLY A 98 22.31 11.48 13.54
CA GLY A 98 22.03 12.50 12.53
C GLY A 98 21.85 11.94 11.12
N ASP A 99 21.97 10.63 10.93
CA ASP A 99 21.77 9.96 9.65
C ASP A 99 20.36 10.22 9.12
N VAL A 100 20.25 10.38 7.81
CA VAL A 100 18.98 10.69 7.14
C VAL A 100 18.65 9.67 6.07
N MET A 101 17.35 9.34 5.94
CA MET A 101 16.82 8.47 4.91
C MET A 101 15.55 9.09 4.31
N PRO A 102 15.49 9.31 2.98
CA PRO A 102 14.24 9.68 2.33
C PRO A 102 13.25 8.49 2.39
N LEU A 103 12.06 8.73 2.90
CA LEU A 103 11.01 7.72 2.97
C LEU A 103 10.35 7.56 1.61
N ARG A 104 10.06 6.31 1.24
CA ARG A 104 9.36 5.99 0.00
C ARG A 104 7.91 6.43 0.10
N LEU A 105 7.46 7.23 -0.87
CA LEU A 105 6.05 7.51 -1.12
C LEU A 105 5.39 6.25 -1.70
N PRO A 106 4.08 6.03 -1.45
CA PRO A 106 3.33 4.99 -2.15
C PRO A 106 3.50 5.23 -3.65
N SER A 107 3.96 4.22 -4.37
CA SER A 107 3.93 4.29 -5.82
C SER A 107 2.47 4.32 -6.26
N ASP A 108 2.17 5.05 -7.33
CA ASP A 108 0.82 5.15 -7.89
C ASP A 108 0.15 3.78 -8.08
N VAL A 109 0.95 2.77 -8.44
CA VAL A 109 0.51 1.36 -8.61
C VAL A 109 0.06 0.73 -7.29
N GLU A 110 0.73 1.00 -6.17
CA GLU A 110 0.40 0.46 -4.85
C GLU A 110 -0.93 1.03 -4.36
N THR A 111 -1.17 2.33 -4.55
CA THR A 111 -2.45 2.99 -4.25
C THR A 111 -3.61 2.48 -5.12
N VAL A 112 -3.39 2.24 -6.43
CA VAL A 112 -4.40 1.61 -7.30
C VAL A 112 -4.71 0.20 -6.82
N THR A 113 -3.67 -0.56 -6.48
CA THR A 113 -3.80 -1.97 -6.07
C THR A 113 -4.63 -2.09 -4.80
N GLU A 114 -4.38 -1.27 -3.78
CA GLU A 114 -5.15 -1.30 -2.54
C GLU A 114 -6.60 -0.81 -2.72
N SER A 115 -6.81 0.29 -3.46
CA SER A 115 -8.15 0.85 -3.69
C SER A 115 -9.06 -0.06 -4.52
N VAL A 116 -8.50 -0.85 -5.43
CA VAL A 116 -9.27 -1.76 -6.30
C VAL A 116 -9.35 -3.17 -5.72
N LEU A 117 -8.24 -3.75 -5.27
CA LEU A 117 -8.22 -5.14 -4.80
C LEU A 117 -8.91 -5.30 -3.45
N GLY A 118 -8.77 -4.35 -2.53
CA GLY A 118 -9.37 -4.43 -1.19
C GLY A 118 -10.90 -4.65 -1.23
N PRO A 119 -11.67 -3.74 -1.86
CA PRO A 119 -13.11 -3.90 -1.99
C PRO A 119 -13.52 -5.16 -2.78
N THR A 120 -12.73 -5.54 -3.80
CA THR A 120 -13.00 -6.72 -4.63
C THR A 120 -12.87 -8.01 -3.82
N LEU A 121 -11.79 -8.14 -3.04
CA LEU A 121 -11.54 -9.31 -2.20
C LEU A 121 -12.57 -9.44 -1.08
N LEU A 122 -12.99 -8.32 -0.48
CA LEU A 122 -14.03 -8.32 0.56
C LEU A 122 -15.38 -8.83 0.00
N ARG A 123 -15.77 -8.40 -1.20
CA ARG A 123 -16.99 -8.88 -1.85
C ARG A 123 -16.89 -10.36 -2.24
N MET A 124 -15.74 -10.81 -2.72
CA MET A 124 -15.51 -12.22 -3.03
C MET A 124 -15.62 -13.11 -1.78
N SER A 125 -15.05 -12.66 -0.65
CA SER A 125 -15.21 -13.32 0.66
C SER A 125 -16.68 -13.44 1.05
N ALA A 126 -17.46 -12.36 0.93
CA ALA A 126 -18.89 -12.38 1.26
C ALA A 126 -19.67 -13.41 0.41
N LEU A 127 -19.33 -13.55 -0.87
CA LEU A 127 -19.90 -14.60 -1.74
C LEU A 127 -19.53 -16.01 -1.29
N MET A 128 -18.26 -16.24 -0.96
CA MET A 128 -17.80 -17.54 -0.52
C MET A 128 -18.53 -17.96 0.75
N ASP A 129 -18.69 -17.04 1.71
CA ASP A 129 -19.43 -17.30 2.95
C ASP A 129 -20.91 -17.59 2.72
N ALA A 130 -21.56 -16.86 1.81
CA ALA A 130 -22.96 -17.12 1.46
C ALA A 130 -23.13 -18.46 0.74
N THR A 131 -22.23 -18.78 -0.19
CA THR A 131 -22.23 -20.05 -0.92
C THR A 131 -22.03 -21.22 0.03
N GLN A 132 -21.08 -21.10 0.97
CA GLN A 132 -20.79 -22.13 1.96
C GLN A 132 -21.95 -22.34 2.93
N ARG A 133 -22.60 -21.26 3.39
CA ARG A 133 -23.83 -21.36 4.21
C ARG A 133 -24.94 -22.08 3.47
N ASN A 134 -25.17 -21.76 2.19
CA ASN A 134 -26.19 -22.41 1.38
C ASN A 134 -25.90 -23.92 1.21
N GLN A 135 -24.65 -24.29 0.90
CA GLN A 135 -24.23 -25.69 0.80
C GLN A 135 -24.46 -26.45 2.13
N GLN A 136 -24.14 -25.83 3.27
CA GLN A 136 -24.39 -26.44 4.58
C GLN A 136 -25.87 -26.66 4.86
N THR A 137 -26.73 -25.71 4.52
CA THR A 137 -28.19 -25.83 4.65
C THR A 137 -28.71 -26.99 3.80
N VAL A 138 -28.28 -27.09 2.54
CA VAL A 138 -28.66 -28.18 1.63
C VAL A 138 -28.19 -29.54 2.17
N LEU A 139 -26.93 -29.65 2.60
CA LEU A 139 -26.38 -30.91 3.14
C LEU A 139 -27.08 -31.32 4.44
N ARG A 140 -27.40 -30.37 5.32
CA ARG A 140 -28.17 -30.63 6.55
C ARG A 140 -29.57 -31.10 6.21
N GLY A 141 -30.23 -30.48 5.23
CA GLY A 141 -31.54 -30.90 4.72
C GLY A 141 -31.52 -32.33 4.17
N LEU A 142 -30.56 -32.65 3.31
CA LEU A 142 -30.37 -34.00 2.75
C LEU A 142 -30.11 -35.05 3.83
N ARG A 143 -29.27 -34.73 4.81
CA ARG A 143 -28.96 -35.63 5.93
C ARG A 143 -30.19 -35.91 6.79
N GLU A 144 -31.05 -34.91 6.97
CA GLU A 144 -32.31 -35.06 7.70
C GLU A 144 -33.31 -35.90 6.92
N LEU A 145 -33.41 -35.74 5.59
CA LEU A 145 -34.22 -36.59 4.72
C LEU A 145 -33.79 -38.06 4.78
N MET A 146 -32.47 -38.31 4.76
CA MET A 146 -31.93 -39.68 4.88
C MET A 146 -32.20 -40.29 6.27
N LYS A 147 -32.24 -39.47 7.33
CA LYS A 147 -32.60 -39.94 8.68
C LYS A 147 -34.09 -40.27 8.82
N GLN A 148 -34.96 -39.52 8.15
CA GLN A 148 -36.41 -39.63 8.36
C GLN A 148 -37.08 -40.71 7.52
N GLY A 149 -36.45 -41.23 6.47
CA GLY A 149 -36.85 -42.46 5.77
C GLY A 149 -38.22 -42.45 5.05
N GLN A 150 -39.09 -41.46 5.27
CA GLN A 150 -40.41 -41.31 4.65
C GLN A 150 -40.74 -39.82 4.46
N ALA A 151 -41.51 -39.52 3.42
CA ALA A 151 -41.89 -38.19 2.92
C ALA A 151 -42.01 -37.13 4.03
N ALA A 152 -41.13 -36.13 3.98
CA ALA A 152 -41.00 -35.12 5.03
C ALA A 152 -42.28 -34.28 5.20
N PRO A 153 -42.94 -34.28 6.36
CA PRO A 153 -43.91 -33.23 6.67
C PRO A 153 -43.14 -31.91 6.74
N ASN A 154 -43.61 -30.88 6.02
CA ASN A 154 -42.97 -29.57 5.81
C ASN A 154 -41.94 -29.49 4.66
N ALA A 155 -42.03 -30.36 3.65
CA ALA A 155 -41.27 -30.20 2.41
C ALA A 155 -41.47 -28.81 1.76
N ASP A 156 -42.69 -28.29 1.79
CA ASP A 156 -43.03 -26.97 1.24
C ASP A 156 -42.32 -25.83 1.96
N LYS A 157 -42.30 -25.87 3.31
CA LYS A 157 -41.62 -24.85 4.13
C LYS A 157 -40.10 -24.84 3.89
N ARG A 158 -39.52 -26.02 3.62
CA ARG A 158 -38.08 -26.16 3.31
C ARG A 158 -37.75 -25.73 1.87
N LEU A 159 -38.66 -25.95 0.93
CA LEU A 159 -38.57 -25.41 -0.43
C LEU A 159 -38.62 -23.87 -0.41
N GLU A 160 -39.46 -23.29 0.45
CA GLU A 160 -39.49 -21.84 0.70
C GLU A 160 -38.18 -21.32 1.30
N GLU A 161 -37.63 -21.98 2.32
CA GLU A 161 -36.35 -21.60 2.93
C GLU A 161 -35.18 -21.68 1.93
N LEU A 162 -35.16 -22.71 1.07
CA LEU A 162 -34.18 -22.83 -0.02
C LEU A 162 -34.39 -21.80 -1.13
N ALA A 163 -35.63 -21.48 -1.49
CA ALA A 163 -35.93 -20.45 -2.47
C ALA A 163 -35.50 -19.06 -1.97
N ALA A 164 -35.72 -18.77 -0.68
CA ALA A 164 -35.27 -17.55 -0.04
C ALA A 164 -33.72 -17.45 0.00
N SER A 165 -33.02 -18.53 0.35
CA SER A 165 -31.55 -18.53 0.34
C SER A 165 -30.96 -18.41 -1.07
N GLN A 166 -31.62 -18.97 -2.09
CA GLN A 166 -31.20 -18.80 -3.49
C GLN A 166 -31.40 -17.37 -3.99
N GLU A 167 -32.48 -16.70 -3.61
CA GLU A 167 -32.72 -15.31 -4.00
C GLU A 167 -31.71 -14.35 -3.34
N GLU A 168 -31.33 -14.62 -2.09
CA GLU A 168 -30.27 -13.89 -1.40
C GLU A 168 -28.91 -14.07 -2.12
N LEU A 169 -28.58 -15.31 -2.49
CA LEU A 169 -27.35 -15.62 -3.23
C LEU A 169 -27.34 -14.93 -4.60
N ARG A 170 -28.47 -14.97 -5.32
CA ARG A 170 -28.64 -14.32 -6.62
C ARG A 170 -28.46 -12.81 -6.53
N THR A 171 -29.01 -12.19 -5.49
CA THR A 171 -28.86 -10.76 -5.23
C THR A 171 -27.40 -10.39 -4.97
N GLN A 172 -26.68 -11.20 -4.17
CA GLN A 172 -25.25 -10.97 -3.90
C GLN A 172 -24.37 -11.14 -5.14
N VAL A 173 -24.62 -12.18 -5.95
CA VAL A 173 -23.88 -12.41 -7.22
C VAL A 173 -24.12 -11.25 -8.18
N SER A 174 -25.37 -10.80 -8.35
CA SER A 174 -25.70 -9.66 -9.20
C SER A 174 -25.02 -8.37 -8.73
N GLY A 175 -24.93 -8.14 -7.41
CA GLY A 175 -24.19 -7.01 -6.84
C GLY A 175 -22.69 -7.02 -7.15
N ILE A 176 -22.12 -8.20 -7.44
CA ILE A 176 -20.72 -8.35 -7.83
C ILE A 176 -20.54 -8.15 -9.32
N GLU A 177 -21.44 -8.65 -10.17
CA GLU A 177 -21.41 -8.36 -11.60
C GLU A 177 -21.49 -6.86 -11.89
N VAL A 178 -22.39 -6.14 -11.21
CA VAL A 178 -22.52 -4.67 -11.35
C VAL A 178 -21.24 -3.95 -10.90
N PHE A 179 -20.61 -4.44 -9.84
CA PHE A 179 -19.34 -3.89 -9.38
C PHE A 179 -18.21 -4.17 -10.38
N LEU A 180 -18.13 -5.39 -10.92
CA LEU A 180 -17.17 -5.74 -11.96
C LEU A 180 -17.35 -4.88 -13.22
N MET A 181 -18.58 -4.59 -13.63
CA MET A 181 -18.86 -3.65 -14.73
C MET A 181 -18.42 -2.21 -14.42
N ARG A 182 -18.43 -1.81 -13.14
CA ARG A 182 -17.97 -0.50 -12.67
C ARG A 182 -16.48 -0.42 -12.37
N ILE A 183 -15.75 -1.54 -12.39
CA ILE A 183 -14.29 -1.52 -12.23
C ILE A 183 -13.65 -0.67 -13.34
N ASP A 184 -14.19 -0.70 -14.56
CA ASP A 184 -13.68 0.15 -15.65
C ASP A 184 -13.82 1.64 -15.33
N GLU A 185 -14.90 2.05 -14.67
CA GLU A 185 -15.14 3.43 -14.23
C GLU A 185 -14.15 3.83 -13.13
N HIS A 186 -13.92 2.97 -12.13
CA HIS A 186 -12.92 3.20 -11.08
C HIS A 186 -11.48 3.19 -11.62
N LEU A 187 -11.14 2.27 -12.53
CA LEU A 187 -9.84 2.24 -13.19
C LEU A 187 -9.64 3.49 -14.06
N HIS A 188 -10.70 3.98 -14.70
CA HIS A 188 -10.66 5.22 -15.46
C HIS A 188 -10.43 6.42 -14.54
N GLU A 189 -11.15 6.51 -13.43
CA GLU A 189 -11.02 7.57 -12.42
C GLU A 189 -9.60 7.64 -11.83
N VAL A 190 -9.05 6.48 -11.47
CA VAL A 190 -7.67 6.37 -10.99
C VAL A 190 -6.70 6.76 -12.10
N ASN A 191 -6.85 6.25 -13.31
CA ASN A 191 -6.01 6.63 -14.47
C ASN A 191 -6.08 8.14 -14.78
N THR A 192 -7.25 8.76 -14.66
CA THR A 192 -7.39 10.22 -14.80
C THR A 192 -6.71 10.96 -13.66
N SER A 193 -6.80 10.46 -12.42
CA SER A 193 -6.11 11.04 -11.27
C SER A 193 -4.58 10.97 -11.44
N LEU A 194 -4.07 9.87 -12.00
CA LEU A 194 -2.65 9.71 -12.36
C LEU A 194 -2.23 10.64 -13.49
N LYS A 195 -3.08 10.86 -14.50
CA LYS A 195 -2.81 11.80 -15.61
C LYS A 195 -2.90 13.26 -15.21
N GLN A 196 -3.73 13.60 -14.22
CA GLN A 196 -3.86 14.96 -13.69
C GLN A 196 -2.70 15.33 -12.74
N ARG A 197 -1.98 14.34 -12.20
CA ARG A 197 -0.64 14.54 -11.67
C ARG A 197 0.26 14.95 -12.84
N ALA A 198 0.66 16.22 -12.87
CA ALA A 198 1.64 16.71 -13.84
C ALA A 198 2.83 15.73 -13.85
N PRO A 199 3.37 15.36 -15.03
CA PRO A 199 4.54 14.50 -15.08
C PRO A 199 5.59 15.16 -14.20
N ALA A 200 6.02 14.46 -13.14
CA ALA A 200 7.12 14.90 -12.29
C ALA A 200 8.17 15.45 -13.25
N ALA A 201 8.49 16.74 -13.10
CA ALA A 201 9.39 17.42 -14.00
C ALA A 201 10.69 16.63 -13.97
N VAL A 202 10.88 15.73 -14.93
CA VAL A 202 12.12 15.01 -15.12
C VAL A 202 13.12 16.12 -15.35
N ASP A 203 13.97 16.32 -14.35
CA ASP A 203 14.90 17.44 -14.28
C ASP A 203 15.55 17.61 -15.65
N LYS A 204 15.44 18.81 -16.23
CA LYS A 204 16.12 19.17 -17.50
C LYS A 204 17.56 18.61 -17.62
N PRO A 205 18.41 18.57 -16.57
CA PRO A 205 19.73 17.94 -16.67
C PRO A 205 19.69 16.41 -16.92
N LEU A 206 18.70 15.67 -16.43
CA LEU A 206 18.63 14.21 -16.60
C LEU A 206 18.27 13.82 -18.04
N ARG A 207 17.41 14.59 -18.71
CA ARG A 207 17.12 14.41 -20.14
C ARG A 207 18.32 14.69 -21.03
N ILE A 208 19.14 15.68 -20.67
CA ILE A 208 20.39 15.99 -21.38
C ILE A 208 21.42 14.89 -21.15
N ALA A 209 21.53 14.36 -19.93
CA ALA A 209 22.44 13.27 -19.60
C ALA A 209 22.09 11.97 -20.33
N VAL A 210 20.80 11.60 -20.40
CA VAL A 210 20.34 10.43 -21.16
C VAL A 210 20.53 10.62 -22.67
N GLY A 211 20.34 11.84 -23.19
CA GLY A 211 20.64 12.17 -24.59
C GLY A 211 22.13 12.14 -24.94
N MET A 212 23.03 12.53 -24.02
CA MET A 212 24.48 12.42 -24.22
C MET A 212 24.97 10.98 -24.20
N LEU A 213 24.34 10.12 -23.39
CA LEU A 213 24.67 8.70 -23.32
C LEU A 213 24.31 7.95 -24.61
N THR A 214 23.18 8.28 -25.25
CA THR A 214 22.80 7.67 -26.54
C THR A 214 23.62 8.19 -27.72
N ALA A 215 24.13 9.43 -27.65
CA ALA A 215 25.07 9.94 -28.65
C ALA A 215 26.45 9.26 -28.57
N SER A 216 26.89 8.93 -27.35
CA SER A 216 28.19 8.28 -27.12
C SER A 216 28.21 6.82 -27.62
N THR A 217 27.10 6.10 -27.52
CA THR A 217 27.01 4.72 -28.02
C THR A 217 26.97 4.66 -29.55
N LEU A 218 26.33 5.63 -30.22
CA LEU A 218 26.36 5.72 -31.69
C LEU A 218 27.76 6.06 -32.23
N GLY A 219 28.51 6.93 -31.53
CA GLY A 219 29.90 7.26 -31.89
C GLY A 219 30.85 6.06 -31.77
N LEU A 220 30.68 5.22 -30.76
CA LEU A 220 31.52 4.03 -30.56
C LEU A 220 31.27 2.94 -31.62
N ILE A 221 30.01 2.78 -32.05
CA ILE A 221 29.63 1.83 -33.11
C ILE A 221 30.18 2.29 -34.46
N ALA A 222 30.13 3.59 -34.77
CA ALA A 222 30.72 4.15 -35.98
C ALA A 222 32.25 4.04 -35.99
N LEU A 223 32.91 4.22 -34.84
CA LEU A 223 34.36 4.09 -34.71
C LEU A 223 34.82 2.62 -34.86
N MET A 224 34.08 1.66 -34.29
CA MET A 224 34.35 0.23 -34.48
C MET A 224 34.14 -0.21 -35.94
N ALA A 225 33.14 0.32 -36.64
CA ALA A 225 32.93 0.03 -38.06
C ALA A 225 34.04 0.58 -38.96
N PHE A 226 34.67 1.69 -38.57
CA PHE A 226 35.76 2.33 -39.34
C PHE A 226 37.13 1.69 -39.08
N LEU A 227 37.36 1.10 -37.90
CA LEU A 227 38.59 0.36 -37.58
C LEU A 227 38.61 -1.08 -38.12
N ASN A 228 37.49 -1.57 -38.65
CA ASN A 228 37.34 -2.93 -39.17
C ASN A 228 37.23 -2.97 -40.71
N LEU A 229 37.69 -1.90 -41.39
CA LEU A 229 37.81 -1.80 -42.85
C LEU A 229 39.27 -1.61 -43.28
#